data_AF-A0A6B1D598-F1
#
_entry.id   AF-A0A6B1D598-F1
#
_cell.length_a   1.000
_cell.length_b   1.000
_cell.length_c   1.000
_cell.angle_alpha   90.00
_cell.angle_beta   90.00
_cell.angle_gamma   90.00
#
_symmetry.space_group_name_H-M   'P 1'
#
loop_
_entity.id
_entity.type
_entity.pdbx_description
1 polymer ?
#
loop_
_entity_poly.entity_id
_entity_poly.type
_entity_poly.pdbx_seq_one_letter_code
_entity_poly.pdbx_strand_id
1 'polypeptide(L)'
;MSENANLFEELLSRLGLDALPTYQQILESMDPLSWTLVLLLTGAVILGVFFTLNTRYRFHAFQEAEATPEILLARLKQDPTYLTPASIVNRLGSDTTLLLLEHGDQITAPQWRSMWNRVREELLGLLSSQRAFGPIYALAHYYQSTDTQEPDSMRIRRTALIHKLGQRRHLEPGADGMVAQLRLIRHPAEQLGELGFDGPTVWLENLEETMPVQGPIIQMDSVRFESVDRASVNLLIQRTPTVGGNFNVQLEKRNDMWVVVGEQVNWAP
;
A
#
# COMPACT_ATOMS: atom_id res chain seq x y z
N MET A 1 -37.00 -50.17 30.74
CA MET A 1 -36.21 -48.95 31.00
C MET A 1 -36.03 -48.73 32.52
N SER A 2 -35.57 -49.74 33.27
CA SER A 2 -35.51 -49.67 34.75
C SER A 2 -34.19 -50.18 35.35
N GLU A 3 -33.24 -50.62 34.52
CA GLU A 3 -31.98 -51.22 34.99
C GLU A 3 -30.88 -50.17 35.20
N ASN A 4 -30.90 -49.08 34.41
CA ASN A 4 -29.92 -48.00 34.49
C ASN A 4 -30.15 -47.04 35.66
N ALA A 5 -31.38 -46.96 36.20
CA ALA A 5 -31.70 -46.09 37.34
C ALA A 5 -31.13 -46.68 38.64
N ASN A 6 -31.24 -48.00 38.81
CA ASN A 6 -30.75 -48.70 40.00
C ASN A 6 -29.22 -48.70 40.07
N LEU A 7 -28.52 -48.83 38.94
CA LEU A 7 -27.06 -48.73 38.89
C LEU A 7 -26.56 -47.32 39.24
N PHE A 8 -27.32 -46.27 38.91
CA PHE A 8 -26.96 -44.89 39.23
C PHE A 8 -27.13 -44.59 40.72
N GLU A 9 -28.23 -45.04 41.33
CA GLU A 9 -28.46 -44.94 42.78
C GLU A 9 -27.45 -45.77 43.58
N GLU A 10 -27.07 -46.96 43.09
CA GLU A 10 -26.07 -47.80 43.74
C GLU A 10 -24.65 -47.23 43.60
N LEU A 11 -24.35 -46.53 42.50
CA LEU A 11 -23.09 -45.80 42.34
C LEU A 11 -23.03 -44.55 43.22
N LEU A 12 -24.13 -43.81 43.32
CA LEU A 12 -24.27 -42.59 44.14
C LEU A 12 -24.17 -42.90 45.65
N SER A 13 -24.78 -43.99 46.10
CA SER A 13 -24.69 -44.45 47.49
C SER A 13 -23.28 -44.97 47.83
N ARG A 14 -22.59 -45.64 46.90
CA ARG A 14 -21.17 -46.01 47.07
C ARG A 14 -20.20 -44.83 47.08
N LEU A 15 -20.60 -43.69 46.50
CA LEU A 15 -19.84 -42.44 46.49
C LEU A 15 -20.04 -41.58 47.76
N GLY A 16 -20.86 -42.04 48.73
CA GLY A 16 -21.03 -41.37 50.02
C GLY A 16 -21.69 -39.99 49.93
N LEU A 17 -22.49 -39.74 48.89
CA LEU A 17 -23.15 -38.46 48.65
C LEU A 17 -24.40 -38.23 49.52
N ASP A 18 -24.83 -39.22 50.30
CA ASP A 18 -25.85 -39.05 51.35
C ASP A 18 -25.32 -38.30 52.60
N ALA A 19 -24.02 -38.04 52.64
CA ALA A 19 -23.35 -37.26 53.68
C ALA A 19 -22.85 -35.91 53.17
N LEU A 20 -23.54 -35.29 52.20
CA LEU A 20 -23.27 -33.90 51.84
C LEU A 20 -23.70 -32.99 53.01
N PRO A 21 -22.77 -32.28 53.66
CA PRO A 21 -23.11 -31.40 54.77
C PRO A 21 -24.06 -30.31 54.26
N THR A 22 -25.11 -30.04 55.03
CA THR A 22 -26.05 -28.95 54.72
C THR A 22 -25.28 -27.62 54.71
N TYR A 23 -25.66 -26.65 53.88
CA TYR A 23 -24.99 -25.34 53.79
C TYR A 23 -24.72 -24.68 55.16
N GLN A 24 -25.57 -24.94 56.16
CA GLN A 24 -25.39 -24.49 57.55
C GLN A 24 -24.22 -25.19 58.28
N GLN A 25 -23.99 -26.49 58.06
CA GLN A 25 -22.88 -27.24 58.67
C GLN A 25 -21.52 -26.83 58.09
N ILE A 26 -21.47 -26.39 56.82
CA ILE A 26 -20.26 -25.85 56.20
C ILE A 26 -19.88 -24.52 56.87
N LEU A 27 -20.86 -23.67 57.18
CA LEU A 27 -20.63 -22.40 57.88
C LEU A 27 -20.18 -22.60 59.34
N GLU A 28 -20.70 -23.60 60.04
CA GLU A 28 -20.35 -23.88 61.45
C GLU A 28 -19.03 -24.65 61.62
N SER A 29 -18.58 -25.42 60.61
CA SER A 29 -17.35 -26.24 60.70
C SER A 29 -16.10 -25.60 60.10
N MET A 30 -16.22 -24.42 59.49
CA MET A 30 -15.07 -23.74 58.88
C MET A 30 -14.24 -22.99 59.92
N ASP A 31 -13.13 -23.62 60.33
CA ASP A 31 -12.06 -22.95 61.06
C ASP A 31 -11.49 -21.73 60.29
N PRO A 32 -10.89 -20.74 60.98
CA PRO A 32 -10.30 -19.55 60.36
C PRO A 32 -9.29 -19.88 59.24
N LEU A 33 -8.56 -20.99 59.38
CA LEU A 33 -7.63 -21.50 58.37
C LEU A 33 -8.34 -21.91 57.07
N SER A 34 -9.50 -22.54 57.16
CA SER A 34 -10.29 -22.95 55.98
C SER A 34 -10.77 -21.75 55.19
N TRP A 35 -11.14 -20.65 55.86
CA TRP A 35 -11.49 -19.40 55.20
C TRP A 35 -10.32 -18.77 54.45
N THR A 36 -9.10 -18.82 55.02
CA THR A 36 -7.91 -18.30 54.32
C THR A 36 -7.60 -19.08 53.03
N LEU A 37 -7.79 -20.40 53.03
CA LEU A 37 -7.57 -21.23 51.85
C LEU A 37 -8.57 -20.93 50.73
N VAL A 38 -9.85 -20.76 51.06
CA VAL A 38 -10.89 -20.39 50.08
C VAL A 38 -10.59 -19.03 49.46
N LEU A 39 -10.14 -18.07 50.27
CA LEU A 39 -9.80 -16.73 49.80
C LEU A 39 -8.58 -16.76 48.84
N LEU A 40 -7.56 -17.54 49.18
CA LEU A 40 -6.39 -17.78 48.32
C LEU A 40 -6.77 -18.44 46.98
N LEU A 41 -7.61 -19.48 47.03
CA LEU A 41 -8.06 -20.18 45.83
C LEU A 41 -8.86 -19.24 44.91
N THR A 42 -9.77 -18.46 45.50
CA THR A 42 -10.57 -17.48 44.76
C THR A 42 -9.68 -16.40 44.13
N GLY A 43 -8.68 -15.92 44.87
CA GLY A 43 -7.69 -14.97 44.37
C GLY A 43 -6.89 -15.53 43.19
N ALA A 44 -6.47 -16.79 43.24
CA ALA A 44 -5.74 -17.45 42.17
C ALA A 44 -6.60 -17.61 40.90
N VAL A 45 -7.88 -17.96 41.04
CA VAL A 45 -8.81 -18.06 39.91
C VAL A 45 -9.02 -16.69 39.26
N ILE A 46 -9.23 -15.63 40.06
CA ILE A 46 -9.40 -14.26 39.55
C ILE A 46 -8.13 -13.81 38.80
N LEU A 47 -6.95 -14.07 39.36
CA LEU A 47 -5.67 -13.79 38.70
C LEU A 47 -5.51 -14.56 37.40
N GLY A 48 -5.86 -15.86 37.37
CA GLY A 48 -5.82 -16.67 36.16
C GLY A 48 -6.74 -16.15 35.06
N VAL A 49 -7.97 -15.76 35.40
CA VAL A 49 -8.92 -15.15 34.46
C VAL A 49 -8.43 -13.79 33.98
N PHE A 50 -7.93 -12.94 34.89
CA PHE A 50 -7.36 -11.64 34.55
C PHE A 50 -6.18 -11.77 33.60
N PHE A 51 -5.21 -12.65 33.89
CA PHE A 51 -4.08 -12.90 33.01
C PHE A 51 -4.52 -13.46 31.66
N THR A 52 -5.49 -14.40 31.63
CA THR A 52 -5.98 -14.99 30.37
C THR A 52 -6.69 -13.96 29.49
N LEU A 53 -7.52 -13.08 30.08
CA LEU A 53 -8.18 -12.00 29.35
C LEU A 53 -7.18 -10.94 28.88
N ASN A 54 -6.18 -10.59 29.70
CA ASN A 54 -5.21 -9.55 29.38
C ASN A 54 -4.11 -10.04 28.41
N THR A 55 -3.76 -11.33 28.44
CA THR A 55 -2.81 -11.92 27.48
C THR A 55 -3.43 -12.17 26.11
N ARG A 56 -4.75 -12.47 26.02
CA ARG A 56 -5.45 -12.57 24.72
C ARG A 56 -5.33 -11.31 23.87
N TYR A 57 -5.20 -10.13 24.47
CA TYR A 57 -4.97 -8.87 23.73
C TYR A 57 -3.52 -8.67 23.25
N ARG A 58 -2.53 -9.34 23.87
CA ARG A 58 -1.11 -9.23 23.46
C ARG A 58 -0.67 -10.28 22.44
N PHE A 59 -1.40 -11.38 22.28
CA PHE A 59 -1.06 -12.44 21.31
C PHE A 59 -1.44 -12.13 19.86
N HIS A 60 -2.11 -11.02 19.55
CA HIS A 60 -2.32 -10.59 18.15
C HIS A 60 -1.03 -10.13 17.45
N ALA A 61 0.07 -9.90 18.17
CA ALA A 61 1.36 -9.54 17.59
C ALA A 61 2.12 -10.72 16.95
N PHE A 62 1.68 -11.98 17.13
CA PHE A 62 2.42 -13.17 16.66
C PHE A 62 1.92 -13.77 15.33
N GLN A 63 0.84 -13.26 14.74
CA GLN A 63 0.38 -13.70 13.40
C GLN A 63 1.11 -12.98 12.25
N GLU A 64 2.05 -12.08 12.52
CA GLU A 64 2.79 -11.31 11.50
C GLU A 64 3.88 -12.12 10.78
N ALA A 65 4.19 -13.34 11.24
CA ALA A 65 5.24 -14.19 10.69
C ALA A 65 4.75 -15.18 9.61
N GLU A 66 3.45 -15.45 9.50
CA GLU A 66 2.87 -16.44 8.57
C GLU A 66 1.74 -15.86 7.69
N ALA A 67 1.73 -14.54 7.45
CA ALA A 67 0.82 -13.97 6.46
C ALA A 67 1.30 -14.39 5.06
N THR A 68 0.51 -15.22 4.37
CA THR A 68 0.75 -15.50 2.95
C THR A 68 0.78 -14.19 2.16
N PRO A 69 1.55 -14.08 1.06
CA PRO A 69 1.64 -12.86 0.27
C PRO A 69 0.28 -12.30 -0.15
N GLU A 70 -0.71 -13.16 -0.37
CA GLU A 70 -2.08 -12.79 -0.71
C GLU A 70 -2.83 -12.09 0.42
N ILE A 71 -2.71 -12.60 1.66
CA ILE A 71 -3.31 -11.98 2.85
C ILE A 71 -2.65 -10.63 3.12
N LEU A 72 -1.32 -10.58 2.97
CA LEU A 72 -0.57 -9.34 3.13
C LEU A 72 -0.98 -8.30 2.06
N LEU A 73 -1.11 -8.73 0.80
CA LEU A 73 -1.60 -7.89 -0.29
C LEU A 73 -2.99 -7.36 0.04
N ALA A 74 -3.93 -8.21 0.46
CA ALA A 74 -5.28 -7.79 0.81
C ALA A 74 -5.29 -6.74 1.92
N ARG A 75 -4.42 -6.86 2.92
CA ARG A 75 -4.26 -5.86 3.99
C ARG A 75 -3.65 -4.55 3.46
N LEU A 76 -2.63 -4.64 2.61
CA LEU A 76 -2.01 -3.46 2.00
C LEU A 76 -2.94 -2.71 1.02
N LYS A 77 -3.88 -3.42 0.40
CA LYS A 77 -4.97 -2.83 -0.38
C LYS A 77 -5.98 -2.05 0.48
N GLN A 78 -6.05 -2.32 1.78
CA GLN A 78 -6.92 -1.61 2.74
C GLN A 78 -6.20 -0.52 3.53
N ASP A 79 -4.88 -0.65 3.73
CA ASP A 79 -4.01 0.39 4.29
C ASP A 79 -2.58 0.21 3.71
N PRO A 80 -2.09 1.12 2.84
CA PRO A 80 -0.80 0.97 2.19
C PRO A 80 0.34 1.36 3.14
N THR A 81 0.04 1.96 4.29
CA THR A 81 1.01 2.38 5.31
C THR A 81 1.20 1.36 6.42
N TYR A 82 0.45 0.24 6.35
CA TYR A 82 0.54 -0.85 7.32
C TYR A 82 1.96 -1.41 7.47
N LEU A 83 2.76 -1.39 6.40
CA LEU A 83 4.18 -1.78 6.42
C LEU A 83 5.05 -0.71 5.77
N THR A 84 6.31 -0.65 6.20
CA THR A 84 7.35 0.12 5.50
C THR A 84 7.52 -0.40 4.05
N PRO A 85 7.76 0.45 3.04
CA PRO A 85 7.97 0.02 1.66
C PRO A 85 9.06 -1.06 1.47
N ALA A 86 10.15 -0.99 2.22
CA ALA A 86 11.18 -2.03 2.19
C ALA A 86 10.65 -3.41 2.64
N SER A 87 9.81 -3.45 3.68
CA SER A 87 9.18 -4.68 4.16
C SER A 87 8.12 -5.20 3.19
N ILE A 88 7.41 -4.31 2.49
CA ILE A 88 6.44 -4.67 1.45
C ILE A 88 7.16 -5.45 0.33
N VAL A 89 8.23 -4.89 -0.24
CA VAL A 89 8.96 -5.54 -1.33
C VAL A 89 9.54 -6.89 -0.89
N ASN A 90 10.15 -6.94 0.31
CA ASN A 90 10.78 -8.17 0.82
C ASN A 90 9.78 -9.29 1.12
N ARG A 91 8.55 -8.97 1.55
CA ARG A 91 7.55 -9.98 1.95
C ARG A 91 6.60 -10.37 0.82
N LEU A 92 6.24 -9.44 -0.07
CA LEU A 92 5.36 -9.71 -1.22
C LEU A 92 6.13 -10.28 -2.42
N GLY A 93 7.39 -9.90 -2.60
CA GLY A 93 8.12 -10.12 -3.86
C GLY A 93 7.70 -9.15 -4.97
N SER A 94 8.44 -9.15 -6.07
CA SER A 94 8.29 -8.18 -7.18
C SER A 94 6.92 -8.25 -7.85
N ASP A 95 6.43 -9.46 -8.12
CA ASP A 95 5.24 -9.67 -8.96
C ASP A 95 3.96 -9.30 -8.21
N THR A 96 3.88 -9.65 -6.92
CA THR A 96 2.75 -9.26 -6.06
C THR A 96 2.80 -7.78 -5.70
N THR A 97 4.01 -7.17 -5.64
CA THR A 97 4.15 -5.72 -5.51
C THR A 97 3.60 -4.98 -6.74
N LEU A 98 3.75 -5.53 -7.95
CA LEU A 98 3.11 -4.98 -9.15
C LEU A 98 1.59 -4.96 -9.03
N LEU A 99 0.97 -6.04 -8.53
CA LEU A 99 -0.48 -6.07 -8.28
C LEU A 99 -0.94 -5.02 -7.27
N LEU A 100 -0.09 -4.72 -6.28
CA LEU A 100 -0.34 -3.62 -5.33
C LEU A 100 -0.23 -2.26 -6.03
N LEU A 101 0.79 -2.07 -6.88
CA LEU A 101 1.00 -0.84 -7.63
C LEU A 101 -0.18 -0.52 -8.56
N GLU A 102 -0.61 -1.51 -9.34
CA GLU A 102 -1.77 -1.39 -10.23
C GLU A 102 -3.06 -1.09 -9.47
N HIS A 103 -3.28 -1.77 -8.34
CA HIS A 103 -4.47 -1.55 -7.53
C HIS A 103 -4.49 -0.15 -6.91
N GLY A 104 -3.37 0.28 -6.32
CA GLY A 104 -3.27 1.58 -5.67
C GLY A 104 -3.50 2.73 -6.66
N ASP A 105 -3.02 2.58 -7.89
CA ASP A 105 -3.25 3.56 -8.96
C ASP A 105 -4.72 3.67 -9.38
N GLN A 106 -5.53 2.62 -9.21
CA GLN A 106 -6.95 2.65 -9.59
C GLN A 106 -7.83 3.40 -8.59
N ILE A 107 -7.40 3.54 -7.33
CA ILE A 107 -8.21 4.13 -6.27
C ILE A 107 -8.30 5.66 -6.42
N THR A 108 -9.52 6.20 -6.33
CA THR A 108 -9.83 7.64 -6.47
C THR A 108 -9.94 8.40 -5.16
N ALA A 109 -10.01 7.72 -4.01
CA ALA A 109 -10.27 8.37 -2.73
C ALA A 109 -9.11 9.34 -2.36
N PRO A 110 -9.37 10.64 -2.09
CA PRO A 110 -8.29 11.62 -1.91
C PRO A 110 -7.33 11.30 -0.74
N GLN A 111 -7.88 10.86 0.39
CA GLN A 111 -7.09 10.49 1.57
C GLN A 111 -6.18 9.29 1.28
N TRP A 112 -6.74 8.27 0.61
CA TRP A 112 -6.00 7.10 0.15
C TRP A 112 -4.87 7.49 -0.79
N ARG A 113 -5.18 8.32 -1.78
CA ARG A 113 -4.24 8.72 -2.83
C ARG A 113 -3.04 9.46 -2.24
N SER A 114 -3.25 10.32 -1.25
CA SER A 114 -2.17 11.01 -0.55
C SER A 114 -1.21 10.03 0.13
N MET A 115 -1.74 9.07 0.89
CA MET A 115 -0.95 8.01 1.53
C MET A 115 -0.24 7.12 0.51
N TRP A 116 -0.98 6.72 -0.53
CA TRP A 116 -0.50 5.86 -1.61
C TRP A 116 0.65 6.48 -2.39
N ASN A 117 0.55 7.76 -2.79
CA ASN A 117 1.60 8.43 -3.56
C ASN A 117 2.96 8.34 -2.85
N ARG A 118 2.98 8.55 -1.53
CA ARG A 118 4.22 8.45 -0.74
C ARG A 118 4.81 7.04 -0.77
N VAL A 119 3.97 6.03 -0.49
CA VAL A 119 4.36 4.61 -0.49
C VAL A 119 4.82 4.18 -1.88
N ARG A 120 4.08 4.58 -2.92
CA ARG A 120 4.35 4.31 -4.33
C ARG A 120 5.72 4.81 -4.76
N GLU A 121 6.04 6.09 -4.55
CA GLU A 121 7.34 6.64 -4.97
C GLU A 121 8.51 5.89 -4.30
N GLU A 122 8.37 5.55 -3.02
CA GLU A 122 9.39 4.78 -2.29
C GLU A 122 9.50 3.33 -2.81
N LEU A 123 8.39 2.68 -3.13
CA LEU A 123 8.38 1.34 -3.75
C LEU A 123 9.05 1.36 -5.13
N LEU A 124 8.74 2.33 -5.98
CA LEU A 124 9.39 2.49 -7.29
C LEU A 124 10.89 2.76 -7.14
N GLY A 125 11.27 3.61 -6.19
CA GLY A 125 12.66 3.85 -5.84
C GLY A 125 13.39 2.57 -5.42
N LEU A 126 12.78 1.78 -4.53
CA LEU A 126 13.34 0.51 -4.06
C LEU A 126 13.47 -0.52 -5.19
N LEU A 127 12.41 -0.73 -5.97
CA LEU A 127 12.42 -1.68 -7.09
C LEU A 127 13.45 -1.29 -8.15
N SER A 128 13.64 0.02 -8.40
CA SER A 128 14.64 0.50 -9.37
C SER A 128 16.08 0.38 -8.85
N SER A 129 16.28 0.48 -7.53
CA SER A 129 17.60 0.37 -6.90
C SER A 129 18.09 -1.07 -6.76
N GLN A 130 17.17 -2.03 -6.67
CA GLN A 130 17.49 -3.45 -6.59
C GLN A 130 17.98 -3.91 -7.96
N ARG A 131 19.30 -4.00 -8.13
CA ARG A 131 19.97 -4.51 -9.34
C ARG A 131 19.74 -6.02 -9.53
N ALA A 132 18.49 -6.45 -9.57
CA ALA A 132 18.04 -7.82 -9.68
C ALA A 132 17.03 -7.94 -10.84
N PHE A 133 17.07 -9.08 -11.55
CA PHE A 133 16.25 -9.29 -12.74
C PHE A 133 14.73 -9.23 -12.46
N GLY A 134 14.27 -9.79 -11.34
CA GLY A 134 12.84 -9.82 -10.98
C GLY A 134 12.22 -8.43 -10.78
N PRO A 135 12.72 -7.61 -9.84
CA PRO A 135 12.24 -6.23 -9.62
C PRO A 135 12.27 -5.35 -10.88
N ILE A 136 13.32 -5.47 -11.68
CA ILE A 136 13.46 -4.76 -12.96
C ILE A 136 12.36 -5.16 -13.94
N TYR A 137 12.11 -6.47 -14.08
CA TYR A 137 11.08 -6.97 -14.99
C TYR A 137 9.68 -6.54 -14.55
N ALA A 138 9.39 -6.60 -13.24
CA ALA A 138 8.12 -6.11 -12.70
C ALA A 138 7.94 -4.61 -12.97
N LEU A 139 8.98 -3.78 -12.80
CA LEU A 139 8.90 -2.37 -13.15
C LEU A 139 8.69 -2.13 -14.64
N ALA A 140 9.39 -2.88 -15.50
CA ALA A 140 9.22 -2.77 -16.94
C ALA A 140 7.78 -3.11 -17.37
N HIS A 141 7.20 -4.16 -16.81
CA HIS A 141 5.78 -4.52 -17.01
C HIS A 141 4.84 -3.43 -16.52
N TYR A 142 5.08 -2.91 -15.32
CA TYR A 142 4.29 -1.81 -14.78
C TYR A 142 4.38 -0.56 -15.68
N TYR A 143 5.50 -0.28 -16.33
CA TYR A 143 5.64 0.86 -17.23
C TYR A 143 5.21 0.60 -18.67
N GLN A 144 4.98 -0.65 -19.04
CA GLN A 144 4.81 -1.06 -20.42
C GLN A 144 3.56 -0.42 -21.04
N SER A 145 3.74 0.12 -22.25
CA SER A 145 2.62 0.44 -23.12
C SER A 145 1.97 -0.86 -23.59
N THR A 146 0.65 -0.98 -23.42
CA THR A 146 -0.11 -2.15 -23.89
C THR A 146 -0.19 -2.24 -25.43
N ASP A 147 0.18 -1.19 -26.15
CA ASP A 147 0.21 -1.15 -27.61
C ASP A 147 1.63 -1.37 -28.17
N THR A 148 1.81 -2.46 -28.91
CA THR A 148 3.10 -2.85 -29.52
C THR A 148 3.38 -2.14 -30.84
N GLN A 149 2.37 -1.59 -31.51
CA GLN A 149 2.48 -0.86 -32.77
C GLN A 149 2.73 0.63 -32.57
N GLU A 150 2.67 1.09 -31.31
CA GLU A 150 2.84 2.49 -30.97
C GLU A 150 4.27 3.00 -31.27
N PRO A 151 4.41 4.23 -31.83
CA PRO A 151 5.70 4.86 -32.04
C PRO A 151 6.55 4.96 -30.76
N ASP A 152 7.87 4.84 -30.90
CA ASP A 152 8.79 4.89 -29.75
C ASP A 152 8.61 6.14 -28.91
N SER A 153 8.54 7.33 -29.52
CA SER A 153 8.37 8.57 -28.77
C SER A 153 7.10 8.55 -27.90
N MET A 154 5.99 8.00 -28.40
CA MET A 154 4.73 7.87 -27.67
C MET A 154 4.85 6.87 -26.50
N ARG A 155 5.45 5.70 -26.74
CA ARG A 155 5.74 4.72 -25.68
C ARG A 155 6.59 5.32 -24.56
N ILE A 156 7.60 6.08 -24.95
CA ILE A 156 8.52 6.77 -24.03
C ILE A 156 7.78 7.79 -23.18
N ARG A 157 7.01 8.69 -23.80
CA ARG A 157 6.23 9.70 -23.08
C ARG A 157 5.22 9.06 -22.13
N ARG A 158 4.53 8.02 -22.59
CA ARG A 158 3.58 7.28 -21.75
C ARG A 158 4.28 6.63 -20.56
N THR A 159 5.44 6.01 -20.79
CA THR A 159 6.24 5.42 -19.72
C THR A 159 6.64 6.48 -18.68
N ALA A 160 7.14 7.63 -19.13
CA ALA A 160 7.52 8.72 -18.22
C ALA A 160 6.33 9.25 -17.41
N LEU A 161 5.15 9.35 -18.03
CA LEU A 161 3.92 9.73 -17.33
C LEU A 161 3.48 8.66 -16.32
N ILE A 162 3.49 7.37 -16.69
CA ILE A 162 3.15 6.28 -15.76
C ILE A 162 4.13 6.28 -14.60
N HIS A 163 5.42 6.49 -14.85
CA HIS A 163 6.43 6.57 -13.81
C HIS A 163 6.07 7.60 -12.74
N LYS A 164 5.77 8.85 -13.13
CA LYS A 164 5.48 9.92 -12.16
C LYS A 164 4.03 10.08 -11.71
N LEU A 165 3.05 9.64 -12.50
CA LEU A 165 1.62 9.90 -12.26
C LEU A 165 0.80 8.62 -12.07
N GLY A 166 1.43 7.44 -12.18
CA GLY A 166 0.75 6.15 -12.16
C GLY A 166 0.02 5.82 -13.46
N GLN A 167 -0.58 4.64 -13.52
CA GLN A 167 -1.28 4.12 -14.71
C GLN A 167 -2.36 5.06 -15.24
N ARG A 168 -3.04 5.75 -14.33
CA ARG A 168 -4.11 6.70 -14.68
C ARG A 168 -3.59 7.98 -15.29
N ARG A 169 -2.31 8.30 -15.11
CA ARG A 169 -1.69 9.53 -15.58
C ARG A 169 -2.56 10.73 -15.20
N HIS A 170 -2.90 10.82 -13.93
CA HIS A 170 -3.80 11.84 -13.40
C HIS A 170 -3.02 12.75 -12.46
N LEU A 171 -3.28 14.06 -12.56
CA LEU A 171 -2.82 15.05 -11.59
C LEU A 171 -4.04 15.79 -11.04
N GLU A 172 -4.06 15.92 -9.71
CA GLU A 172 -5.15 16.58 -9.01
C GLU A 172 -5.34 18.02 -9.50
N PRO A 173 -6.59 18.51 -9.57
CA PRO A 173 -6.87 19.89 -9.96
C PRO A 173 -6.28 20.89 -8.96
N GLY A 174 -6.15 22.14 -9.41
CA GLY A 174 -5.71 23.25 -8.57
C GLY A 174 -6.76 23.60 -7.50
N ALA A 175 -6.35 24.42 -6.52
CA ALA A 175 -7.29 24.92 -5.51
C ALA A 175 -8.39 25.84 -6.07
N ASP A 176 -8.19 26.37 -7.28
CA ASP A 176 -9.17 27.10 -8.07
C ASP A 176 -10.16 26.19 -8.82
N GLY A 177 -10.00 24.86 -8.70
CA GLY A 177 -10.82 23.86 -9.40
C GLY A 177 -10.43 23.66 -10.86
N MET A 178 -9.36 24.32 -11.34
CA MET A 178 -8.89 24.15 -12.70
C MET A 178 -8.21 22.78 -12.85
N VAL A 179 -8.64 22.06 -13.88
CA VAL A 179 -8.07 20.73 -14.20
C VAL A 179 -6.62 20.86 -14.63
N ALA A 180 -5.82 19.85 -14.30
CA ALA A 180 -4.43 19.80 -14.72
C ALA A 180 -4.32 19.66 -16.25
N GLN A 181 -3.33 20.32 -16.85
CA GLN A 181 -3.08 20.25 -18.29
C GLN A 181 -1.76 19.54 -18.59
N LEU A 182 -1.75 18.67 -19.58
CA LEU A 182 -0.53 18.05 -20.13
C LEU A 182 -0.07 18.81 -21.37
N ARG A 183 1.15 19.34 -21.33
CA ARG A 183 1.78 20.11 -22.40
C ARG A 183 3.01 19.37 -22.91
N LEU A 184 3.03 19.05 -24.20
CA LEU A 184 4.06 18.19 -24.79
C LEU A 184 4.78 18.96 -25.88
N ILE A 185 6.05 19.26 -25.67
CA ILE A 185 6.89 19.84 -26.72
C ILE A 185 7.33 18.71 -27.64
N ARG A 186 6.97 18.80 -28.92
CA ARG A 186 7.25 17.74 -29.89
C ARG A 186 8.39 18.09 -30.82
N HIS A 187 9.05 17.06 -31.32
CA HIS A 187 9.84 17.22 -32.54
C HIS A 187 8.89 17.30 -33.76
N PRO A 188 9.17 18.07 -34.82
CA PRO A 188 8.27 18.19 -35.97
C PRO A 188 7.96 16.85 -36.67
N ALA A 189 8.89 15.91 -36.61
CA ALA A 189 8.72 14.55 -37.15
C ALA A 189 7.98 13.58 -36.20
N GLU A 190 7.61 14.03 -35.00
CA GLU A 190 6.92 13.21 -34.02
C GLU A 190 5.45 13.05 -34.36
N GLN A 191 4.96 11.80 -34.32
CA GLN A 191 3.56 11.49 -34.53
C GLN A 191 2.72 11.94 -33.33
N LEU A 192 1.59 12.58 -33.61
CA LEU A 192 0.63 12.98 -32.60
C LEU A 192 -0.23 11.79 -32.20
N GLY A 193 -0.54 11.67 -30.92
CA GLY A 193 -1.45 10.65 -30.42
C GLY A 193 -1.88 10.91 -28.98
N GLU A 194 -2.69 10.01 -28.45
CA GLU A 194 -3.17 10.08 -27.08
C GLU A 194 -2.19 9.41 -26.12
N LEU A 195 -1.87 10.09 -25.01
CA LEU A 195 -1.05 9.51 -23.94
C LEU A 195 -1.90 8.92 -22.82
N GLY A 196 -3.24 9.05 -22.89
CA GLY A 196 -4.17 8.59 -21.87
C GLY A 196 -4.07 9.37 -20.55
N PHE A 197 -3.69 10.64 -20.63
CA PHE A 197 -3.71 11.59 -19.53
C PHE A 197 -5.15 11.97 -19.20
N ASP A 198 -5.49 11.99 -17.92
CA ASP A 198 -6.83 12.32 -17.43
C ASP A 198 -7.00 13.84 -17.34
N GLY A 199 -7.03 14.50 -18.51
CA GLY A 199 -7.14 15.94 -18.66
C GLY A 199 -6.80 16.43 -20.08
N PRO A 200 -6.88 17.75 -20.34
CA PRO A 200 -6.52 18.31 -21.63
C PRO A 200 -5.04 18.08 -21.96
N THR A 201 -4.77 17.61 -23.18
CA THR A 201 -3.42 17.43 -23.74
C THR A 201 -3.18 18.43 -24.87
N VAL A 202 -2.10 19.20 -24.79
CA VAL A 202 -1.71 20.22 -25.77
C VAL A 202 -0.33 19.87 -26.32
N TRP A 203 -0.22 19.75 -27.64
CA TRP A 203 1.03 19.55 -28.34
C TRP A 203 1.59 20.89 -28.80
N LEU A 204 2.84 21.19 -28.43
CA LEU A 204 3.53 22.45 -28.68
C LEU A 204 4.69 22.23 -29.65
N GLU A 205 4.92 23.16 -30.56
CA GLU A 205 6.05 23.07 -31.51
C GLU A 205 7.36 23.62 -30.93
N ASN A 206 7.27 24.53 -29.96
CA ASN A 206 8.42 25.02 -29.21
C ASN A 206 8.05 25.39 -27.76
N LEU A 207 9.08 25.62 -26.94
CA LEU A 207 8.95 26.03 -25.53
C LEU A 207 8.40 27.45 -25.35
N GLU A 208 8.58 28.30 -26.36
CA GLU A 208 8.22 29.72 -26.35
C GLU A 208 6.74 29.94 -26.70
N GLU A 209 5.99 28.90 -27.09
CA GLU A 209 4.54 28.93 -27.25
C GLU A 209 3.85 29.18 -25.91
N THR A 210 3.69 30.47 -25.59
CA THR A 210 3.03 30.98 -24.40
C THR A 210 1.51 30.89 -24.53
N MET A 211 0.98 29.67 -24.53
CA MET A 211 -0.42 29.49 -24.12
C MET A 211 -0.50 29.83 -22.62
N PRO A 212 -1.49 30.65 -22.19
CA PRO A 212 -1.65 30.99 -20.80
C PRO A 212 -1.86 29.72 -19.97
N VAL A 213 -1.01 29.53 -18.97
CA VAL A 213 -1.11 28.42 -18.03
C VAL A 213 -2.27 28.71 -17.07
N GLN A 214 -3.24 27.81 -17.04
CA GLN A 214 -4.36 27.87 -16.09
C GLN A 214 -4.39 26.58 -15.28
N GLY A 215 -4.25 26.69 -13.96
CA GLY A 215 -4.18 25.54 -13.05
C GLY A 215 -2.83 24.80 -13.07
N PRO A 216 -2.78 23.59 -12.49
CA PRO A 216 -1.60 22.74 -12.50
C PRO A 216 -1.20 22.33 -13.92
N ILE A 217 0.10 22.23 -14.19
CA ILE A 217 0.59 21.74 -15.48
C ILE A 217 1.61 20.63 -15.33
N ILE A 218 1.59 19.73 -16.31
CA ILE A 218 2.68 18.81 -16.60
C ILE A 218 3.23 19.22 -17.95
N GLN A 219 4.49 19.61 -18.00
CA GLN A 219 5.17 19.93 -19.23
C GLN A 219 6.26 18.91 -19.49
N MET A 220 6.30 18.38 -20.70
CA MET A 220 7.31 17.42 -21.12
C MET A 220 8.05 17.93 -22.35
N ASP A 221 9.38 17.91 -22.29
CA ASP A 221 10.23 18.32 -23.39
C ASP A 221 10.14 17.31 -24.57
N SER A 222 10.75 17.69 -25.70
CA SER A 222 10.98 16.75 -26.79
C SER A 222 11.88 15.60 -26.34
N VAL A 223 11.51 14.36 -26.70
CA VAL A 223 12.31 13.17 -26.40
C VAL A 223 13.63 13.25 -27.19
N ARG A 224 14.75 13.24 -26.47
CA ARG A 224 16.08 13.27 -27.08
C ARG A 224 16.60 11.86 -27.23
N PHE A 225 16.82 11.43 -28.47
CA PHE A 225 17.40 10.13 -28.78
C PHE A 225 18.92 10.27 -28.98
N GLU A 226 19.71 9.60 -28.14
CA GLU A 226 21.16 9.50 -28.30
C GLU A 226 21.53 8.24 -29.10
N SER A 227 20.74 7.17 -28.94
CA SER A 227 20.83 5.93 -29.71
C SER A 227 19.47 5.21 -29.66
N VAL A 228 19.33 4.05 -30.30
CA VAL A 228 18.10 3.24 -30.25
C VAL A 228 17.72 2.85 -28.80
N ASP A 229 18.73 2.56 -27.97
CA ASP A 229 18.52 2.08 -26.60
C ASP A 229 18.68 3.17 -25.53
N ARG A 230 19.05 4.39 -25.94
CA ARG A 230 19.26 5.54 -25.06
C ARG A 230 18.46 6.74 -25.51
N ALA A 231 17.53 7.14 -24.67
CA ALA A 231 16.73 8.34 -24.85
C ALA A 231 16.61 9.06 -23.50
N SER A 232 16.41 10.38 -23.54
CA SER A 232 16.13 11.16 -22.34
C SER A 232 14.91 12.05 -22.55
N VAL A 233 14.19 12.30 -21.45
CA VAL A 233 13.06 13.23 -21.43
C VAL A 233 13.02 13.96 -20.10
N ASN A 234 12.73 15.25 -20.16
CA ASN A 234 12.47 16.06 -18.98
C ASN A 234 10.98 16.24 -18.80
N LEU A 235 10.54 16.15 -17.56
CA LEU A 235 9.16 16.32 -17.14
C LEU A 235 9.12 17.32 -15.98
N LEU A 236 8.45 18.44 -16.22
CA LEU A 236 8.17 19.47 -15.25
C LEU A 236 6.73 19.30 -14.78
N ILE A 237 6.51 19.18 -13.47
CA ILE A 237 5.19 19.23 -12.85
C ILE A 237 5.11 20.51 -12.05
N GLN A 238 4.23 21.42 -12.46
CA GLN A 238 3.90 22.60 -11.68
C GLN A 238 2.56 22.38 -10.99
N ARG A 239 2.57 22.38 -9.66
CA ARG A 239 1.36 22.29 -8.84
C ARG A 239 1.00 23.68 -8.34
N THR A 240 -0.27 23.89 -8.03
CA THR A 240 -0.65 25.13 -7.33
C THR A 240 -0.01 25.16 -5.93
N PRO A 241 0.39 26.34 -5.41
CA PRO A 241 1.09 26.46 -4.13
C PRO A 241 0.39 25.78 -2.94
N THR A 242 -0.93 25.65 -3.03
CA THR A 242 -1.80 25.03 -2.03
C THR A 242 -1.82 23.49 -2.05
N VAL A 243 -1.32 22.86 -3.13
CA VAL A 243 -1.40 21.40 -3.36
C VAL A 243 -0.01 20.73 -3.27
N GLY A 244 1.08 21.49 -3.41
CA GLY A 244 2.43 21.01 -3.16
C GLY A 244 3.53 21.77 -3.92
N GLY A 245 4.77 21.29 -3.82
CA GLY A 245 5.90 21.82 -4.59
C GLY A 245 5.84 21.48 -6.08
N ASN A 246 6.58 22.25 -6.88
CA ASN A 246 6.87 21.94 -8.27
C ASN A 246 7.97 20.88 -8.33
N PHE A 247 7.96 20.06 -9.37
CA PHE A 247 8.94 19.00 -9.58
C PHE A 247 9.55 19.14 -10.97
N ASN A 248 10.86 18.97 -11.07
CA ASN A 248 11.54 18.74 -12.33
C ASN A 248 12.18 17.36 -12.27
N VAL A 249 11.84 16.51 -13.22
CA VAL A 249 12.24 15.10 -13.26
C VAL A 249 12.88 14.85 -14.61
N GLN A 250 14.12 14.38 -14.58
CA GLN A 250 14.83 13.90 -15.75
C GLN A 250 14.80 12.38 -15.74
N LEU A 251 14.28 11.79 -16.81
CA LEU A 251 14.27 10.35 -17.00
C LEU A 251 15.16 9.96 -18.19
N GLU A 252 15.86 8.85 -18.04
CA GLU A 252 16.66 8.23 -19.10
C GLU A 252 16.20 6.79 -19.36
N LYS A 253 16.11 6.43 -20.64
CA LYS A 253 16.05 5.05 -21.12
C LYS A 253 17.45 4.45 -21.06
N ARG A 254 17.60 3.35 -20.32
CA ARG A 254 18.83 2.55 -20.26
C ARG A 254 18.46 1.09 -20.48
N ASN A 255 18.81 0.55 -21.64
CA ASN A 255 18.55 -0.85 -22.01
C ASN A 255 17.06 -1.22 -21.77
N ASP A 256 16.15 -0.45 -22.39
CA ASP A 256 14.69 -0.57 -22.26
C ASP A 256 14.04 -0.22 -20.92
N MET A 257 14.83 0.19 -19.92
CA MET A 257 14.29 0.66 -18.64
C MET A 257 14.28 2.18 -18.54
N TRP A 258 13.22 2.74 -17.96
CA TRP A 258 13.16 4.16 -17.62
C TRP A 258 13.58 4.37 -16.17
N VAL A 259 14.65 5.14 -15.99
CA VAL A 259 15.24 5.44 -14.68
C VAL A 259 15.23 6.94 -14.47
N VAL A 260 14.83 7.38 -13.28
CA VAL A 260 14.99 8.78 -12.86
C VAL A 260 16.46 9.02 -12.59
N VAL A 261 17.05 9.93 -13.35
CA VAL A 261 18.47 10.31 -13.20
C VAL A 261 18.64 11.65 -12.48
N GLY A 262 17.58 12.44 -12.42
CA GLY A 262 17.54 13.67 -11.64
C GLY A 262 16.11 13.99 -11.22
N GLU A 263 15.93 14.38 -9.96
CA GLU A 263 14.68 14.92 -9.45
C GLU A 263 14.99 16.14 -8.58
N GLN A 264 14.32 17.25 -8.89
CA GLN A 264 14.44 18.50 -8.15
C GLN A 264 13.04 18.93 -7.69
N VAL A 265 12.91 19.20 -6.40
CA VAL A 265 11.70 19.75 -5.81
C VAL A 265 11.88 21.25 -5.63
N ASN A 266 11.11 22.02 -6.38
CA ASN A 266 11.06 23.47 -6.28
C ASN A 266 9.81 23.85 -5.51
N TRP A 267 9.96 24.18 -4.24
CA TRP A 267 8.87 24.78 -3.48
C TRP A 267 8.59 26.17 -4.05
N ALA A 268 7.34 26.44 -4.44
CA ALA A 268 6.94 27.80 -4.71
C ALA A 268 7.16 28.63 -3.43
N PRO A 269 7.74 29.84 -3.51
CA PRO A 269 7.90 30.72 -2.36
C PRO A 269 6.57 31.14 -1.76
#